data_AF-A0A8T3YDB4-F1
#
_entry.id   AF-A0A8T3YDB4-F1
#
_cell.length_a   1.000
_cell.length_b   1.000
_cell.length_c   1.000
_cell.angle_alpha   90.00
_cell.angle_beta   90.00
_cell.angle_gamma   90.00
#
_symmetry.space_group_name_H-M   'P 1'
#
loop_
_entity.id
_entity.type
_entity.pdbx_description
1 polymer ?
#
loop_
_entity_poly.entity_id
_entity_poly.type
_entity_poly.pdbx_seq_one_letter_code
_entity_poly.pdbx_strand_id
1 'polypeptide(L)'
;MEFLEMAEIDFDTFLDDIFENVGKLCFIGHTHVPVVTTIDPDTEEVLMDYIRGSQIIPLHDVQKAIVNVGSVGQPRDDDYRACYAVLDGETVEFRRVEYDVGETTRKIIEAGVAVDRLYYYRKRF
;
A
#
# COMPACT_ATOMS: atom_id res chain seq x y z
N MET A 1 -29.51 -21.50 2.29
CA MET A 1 -28.22 -20.80 2.37
C MET A 1 -28.24 -19.76 1.28
N GLU A 2 -28.65 -18.55 1.65
CA GLU A 2 -28.66 -17.41 0.75
C GLU A 2 -27.20 -17.09 0.41
N PHE A 3 -26.86 -17.23 -0.87
CA PHE A 3 -25.70 -16.57 -1.43
C PHE A 3 -26.04 -15.08 -1.41
N LEU A 4 -25.38 -14.32 -0.55
CA LEU A 4 -25.39 -12.87 -0.63
C LEU A 4 -24.89 -12.49 -2.04
N GLU A 5 -25.79 -11.91 -2.84
CA GLU A 5 -25.39 -11.08 -3.97
C GLU A 5 -24.49 -9.99 -3.41
N MET A 6 -23.19 -10.11 -3.69
CA MET A 6 -22.25 -9.03 -3.48
C MET A 6 -22.62 -8.00 -4.54
N ALA A 7 -23.48 -7.04 -4.17
CA ALA A 7 -23.76 -5.88 -4.99
C ALA A 7 -22.42 -5.32 -5.50
N GLU A 8 -22.34 -4.92 -6.77
CA GLU A 8 -21.25 -4.07 -7.23
C GLU A 8 -21.35 -2.78 -6.42
N ILE A 9 -20.64 -2.74 -5.30
CA ILE A 9 -20.43 -1.52 -4.53
C ILE A 9 -19.54 -0.66 -5.41
N ASP A 10 -20.06 0.50 -5.80
CA ASP A 10 -19.29 1.50 -6.50
C ASP A 10 -18.07 1.89 -5.65
N PHE A 11 -16.92 2.09 -6.30
CA PHE A 11 -15.65 2.26 -5.61
C PHE A 11 -15.64 3.49 -4.70
N ASP A 12 -16.32 4.56 -5.11
CA ASP A 12 -16.42 5.79 -4.33
C ASP A 12 -17.26 5.55 -3.07
N THR A 13 -18.40 4.85 -3.21
CA THR A 13 -19.25 4.47 -2.07
C THR A 13 -18.49 3.60 -1.05
N PHE A 14 -17.65 2.68 -1.54
CA PHE A 14 -16.82 1.84 -0.66
C PHE A 14 -15.77 2.66 0.10
N LEU A 15 -15.14 3.64 -0.54
CA LEU A 15 -14.15 4.49 0.12
C LEU A 15 -14.79 5.43 1.14
N ASP A 16 -15.96 6.00 0.83
CA ASP A 16 -16.74 6.81 1.76
C ASP A 16 -17.06 6.02 3.03
N ASP A 17 -17.59 4.79 2.88
CA ASP A 17 -17.88 3.90 4.00
C ASP A 17 -16.63 3.63 4.85
N ILE A 18 -15.46 3.38 4.22
CA ILE A 18 -14.21 3.23 4.97
C ILE A 18 -13.88 4.51 5.72
N PHE A 19 -13.91 5.66 5.04
CA PHE A 19 -13.56 6.94 5.63
C PHE A 19 -14.47 7.28 6.80
N GLU A 20 -15.76 6.97 6.76
CA GLU A 20 -16.68 7.17 7.88
C GLU A 20 -16.30 6.32 9.11
N ASN A 21 -15.81 5.09 8.88
CA ASN A 21 -15.57 4.10 9.92
C ASN A 21 -14.14 4.07 10.49
N VAL A 22 -13.21 4.86 9.95
CA VAL A 22 -11.83 4.95 10.44
C VAL A 22 -11.52 6.29 11.12
N GLY A 23 -10.49 6.29 11.97
CA GLY A 23 -9.96 7.49 12.60
C GLY A 23 -9.32 8.45 11.59
N LYS A 24 -8.81 9.60 12.08
CA LYS A 24 -8.15 10.62 11.23
C LYS A 24 -7.07 10.00 10.33
N LEU A 25 -6.24 9.12 10.90
CA LEU A 25 -5.21 8.38 10.16
C LEU A 25 -5.49 6.88 10.28
N CYS A 26 -5.57 6.18 9.15
CA CYS A 26 -5.72 4.73 9.08
C CYS A 26 -4.56 4.12 8.31
N PHE A 27 -3.77 3.24 8.94
CA PHE A 27 -2.65 2.57 8.29
C PHE A 27 -3.05 1.16 7.85
N ILE A 28 -2.79 0.84 6.59
CA ILE A 28 -3.14 -0.45 5.98
C ILE A 28 -1.94 -1.06 5.23
N GLY A 29 -2.10 -2.31 4.81
CA GLY A 29 -1.12 -3.03 3.99
C GLY A 29 -1.83 -3.86 2.91
N HIS A 30 -1.56 -5.17 2.90
CA HIS A 30 -2.24 -6.18 2.06
C HIS A 30 -1.93 -6.13 0.55
N THR A 31 -2.08 -4.98 -0.11
CA THR A 31 -1.88 -4.85 -1.57
C THR A 31 -0.41 -4.90 -1.97
N HIS A 32 0.48 -4.55 -1.04
CA HIS A 32 1.92 -4.37 -1.25
C HIS A 32 2.27 -3.20 -2.19
N VAL A 33 1.36 -2.24 -2.32
CA VAL A 33 1.53 -1.02 -3.12
C VAL A 33 1.34 0.17 -2.20
N PRO A 34 2.36 1.01 -1.98
CA PRO A 34 2.22 2.16 -1.10
C PRO A 34 1.41 3.25 -1.79
N VAL A 35 0.35 3.67 -1.11
CA VAL A 35 -0.64 4.63 -1.57
C VAL A 35 -1.09 5.45 -0.37
N VAL A 36 -1.24 6.75 -0.56
CA VAL A 36 -1.92 7.62 0.40
C VAL A 36 -3.23 8.05 -0.23
N THR A 37 -4.34 7.70 0.40
CA THR A 37 -5.68 8.15 0.01
C THR A 37 -6.14 9.23 0.97
N THR A 38 -6.53 10.39 0.45
CA THR A 38 -7.03 11.54 1.24
C THR A 38 -8.34 12.05 0.66
N ILE A 39 -8.96 12.99 1.35
CA ILE A 39 -10.13 13.73 0.88
C ILE A 39 -9.67 15.17 0.62
N ASP A 40 -9.96 15.70 -0.57
CA ASP A 40 -9.74 17.10 -0.90
C ASP A 40 -10.64 17.99 -0.01
N PRO A 41 -10.06 18.98 0.72
CA PRO A 41 -10.83 19.78 1.66
C PRO A 41 -11.81 20.76 0.99
N ASP A 42 -11.60 21.09 -0.30
CA ASP A 42 -12.43 22.05 -1.02
C ASP A 42 -13.51 21.35 -1.87
N THR A 43 -13.18 20.19 -2.48
CA THR A 43 -14.09 19.47 -3.39
C THR A 43 -14.77 18.26 -2.76
N GLU A 44 -14.32 17.81 -1.59
CA GLU A 44 -14.71 16.55 -0.95
C GLU A 44 -14.41 15.29 -1.80
N GLU A 45 -13.63 15.42 -2.87
CA GLU A 45 -13.25 14.30 -3.73
C GLU A 45 -12.15 13.45 -3.09
N VAL A 46 -12.19 12.14 -3.36
CA VAL A 46 -11.15 11.22 -2.91
C VAL A 46 -9.91 11.30 -3.81
N LEU A 47 -8.75 11.59 -3.22
CA LEU A 47 -7.47 11.66 -3.90
C LEU A 47 -6.61 10.44 -3.58
N MET A 48 -6.02 9.80 -4.58
CA MET A 48 -5.15 8.62 -4.42
C MET A 48 -3.73 8.87 -4.95
N ASP A 49 -2.78 9.03 -4.03
CA ASP A 49 -1.37 9.27 -4.35
C ASP A 49 -0.55 7.99 -4.25
N TYR A 50 -0.07 7.50 -5.41
CA TYR A 50 0.85 6.36 -5.47
C TYR A 50 2.27 6.80 -5.14
N ILE A 51 2.83 6.25 -4.07
CA ILE A 51 4.15 6.66 -3.57
C ILE A 51 5.26 6.00 -4.38
N ARG A 52 6.15 6.83 -4.96
CA ARG A 52 7.28 6.38 -5.80
C ARG A 52 8.60 6.62 -5.11
N GLY A 53 9.35 5.55 -4.85
CA GLY A 53 10.61 5.66 -4.12
C GLY A 53 10.41 6.02 -2.65
N SER A 54 11.41 6.68 -2.06
CA SER A 54 11.32 7.25 -0.71
C SER A 54 10.73 8.66 -0.80
N GLN A 55 9.73 8.96 0.02
CA GLN A 55 8.99 10.23 0.00
C GLN A 55 8.52 10.61 1.40
N ILE A 56 8.39 11.91 1.68
CA ILE A 56 7.79 12.42 2.92
C ILE A 56 6.46 13.08 2.53
N ILE A 57 5.38 12.63 3.15
CA ILE A 57 4.02 13.13 2.90
C ILE A 57 3.54 13.87 4.16
N PRO A 58 3.26 15.18 4.08
CA PRO A 58 2.70 15.92 5.20
C PRO A 58 1.25 15.50 5.47
N LEU A 59 0.87 15.40 6.75
CA LEU A 59 -0.47 15.02 7.20
C LEU A 59 -1.10 16.07 8.14
N HIS A 60 -0.51 17.26 8.28
CA HIS A 60 -1.00 18.29 9.21
C HIS A 60 -2.39 18.82 8.81
N ASP A 61 -2.59 19.10 7.52
CA ASP A 61 -3.83 19.71 7.01
C ASP A 61 -4.85 18.69 6.45
N VAL A 62 -4.55 17.38 6.48
CA VAL A 62 -5.49 16.38 5.96
C VAL A 62 -6.64 16.18 6.95
N GLN A 63 -7.88 16.14 6.43
CA GLN A 63 -9.07 15.82 7.23
C GLN A 63 -9.07 14.35 7.67
N LYS A 64 -8.86 13.44 6.71
CA LYS A 64 -8.63 12.01 6.92
C LYS A 64 -7.63 11.48 5.91
N ALA A 65 -6.88 10.44 6.29
CA ALA A 65 -5.98 9.74 5.38
C ALA A 65 -5.97 8.23 5.64
N ILE A 66 -5.98 7.46 4.55
CA ILE A 66 -5.69 6.02 4.54
C ILE A 66 -4.30 5.85 3.93
N VAL A 67 -3.37 5.28 4.70
CA VAL A 67 -1.97 5.15 4.36
C VAL A 67 -1.63 3.68 4.19
N ASN A 68 -1.52 3.23 2.94
CA ASN A 68 -0.96 1.93 2.64
C ASN A 68 0.57 1.99 2.70
N VAL A 69 1.17 1.27 3.65
CA VAL A 69 2.62 1.34 3.90
C VAL A 69 3.46 0.53 2.90
N GLY A 70 2.83 -0.13 1.93
CA GLY A 70 3.49 -0.99 0.96
C GLY A 70 3.86 -2.36 1.55
N SER A 71 5.03 -2.87 1.20
CA SER A 71 5.51 -4.18 1.66
C SER A 71 7.01 -4.22 1.82
N VAL A 72 7.48 -4.81 2.92
CA VAL A 72 8.90 -5.07 3.16
C VAL A 72 9.38 -6.24 2.29
N GLY A 73 8.63 -7.33 2.25
CA GLY A 73 9.10 -8.61 1.70
C GLY A 73 8.67 -8.91 0.26
N GLN A 74 7.62 -8.26 -0.24
CA GLN A 74 7.14 -8.52 -1.60
C GLN A 74 6.45 -7.29 -2.22
N PRO A 75 7.15 -6.17 -2.48
CA PRO A 75 6.58 -5.02 -3.19
C PRO A 75 5.93 -5.40 -4.52
N ARG A 76 4.82 -4.73 -4.88
CA ARG A 76 4.05 -5.00 -6.11
C ARG A 76 3.83 -3.76 -6.98
N ASP A 77 4.69 -2.77 -6.83
CA ASP A 77 4.59 -1.44 -7.44
C ASP A 77 5.79 -1.11 -8.35
N ASP A 78 6.42 -2.14 -8.89
CA ASP A 78 7.58 -2.08 -9.80
C ASP A 78 8.90 -1.54 -9.19
N ASP A 79 8.91 -1.21 -7.90
CA ASP A 79 10.11 -0.95 -7.11
C ASP A 79 10.40 -2.14 -6.19
N TYR A 80 11.47 -2.90 -6.46
CA TYR A 80 11.79 -4.12 -5.70
C TYR A 80 12.20 -3.87 -4.25
N ARG A 81 12.60 -2.64 -3.93
CA ARG A 81 13.16 -2.29 -2.62
C ARG A 81 12.10 -2.44 -1.55
N ALA A 82 12.51 -2.94 -0.38
CA ALA A 82 11.64 -3.07 0.77
C ALA A 82 11.02 -1.72 1.12
N CYS A 83 9.71 -1.68 1.33
CA CYS A 83 8.98 -0.47 1.66
C CYS A 83 8.40 -0.54 3.07
N TYR A 84 8.59 0.53 3.83
CA TYR A 84 7.93 0.78 5.10
C TYR A 84 7.72 2.29 5.29
N ALA A 85 6.90 2.64 6.27
CA ALA A 85 6.60 4.02 6.61
C ALA A 85 6.97 4.35 8.06
N VAL A 86 7.41 5.58 8.31
CA VAL A 86 7.65 6.13 9.65
C VAL A 86 6.68 7.30 9.85
N LEU A 87 5.91 7.27 10.93
CA LEU A 87 5.05 8.37 11.35
C LEU A 87 5.75 9.14 12.47
N ASP A 88 5.91 10.45 12.30
CA ASP A 88 6.52 11.34 13.30
C ASP A 88 5.53 12.29 13.98
N GLY A 89 4.24 12.16 13.64
CA GLY A 89 3.13 12.95 14.18
C GLY A 89 2.61 14.03 13.23
N GLU A 90 3.45 14.55 12.35
CA GLU A 90 3.09 15.58 11.36
C GLU A 90 3.24 15.09 9.92
N THR A 91 4.09 14.09 9.71
CA THR A 91 4.41 13.53 8.40
C THR A 91 4.45 12.01 8.44
N VAL A 92 4.24 11.41 7.27
CA VAL A 92 4.61 10.02 7.02
C VAL A 92 5.77 9.96 6.03
N GLU A 93 6.89 9.39 6.49
CA GLU A 93 8.07 9.15 5.67
C GLU A 93 8.06 7.71 5.15
N PHE A 94 7.83 7.55 3.84
CA PHE A 94 8.04 6.30 3.13
C PHE A 94 9.52 6.10 2.84
N ARG A 95 10.03 4.92 3.21
CA ARG A 95 11.41 4.54 2.99
C ARG A 95 11.49 3.32 2.10
N ARG A 96 12.40 3.38 1.12
CA ARG A 96 12.82 2.26 0.28
C ARG A 96 14.22 1.83 0.65
N VAL A 97 14.37 0.54 0.92
CA VAL A 97 15.66 -0.05 1.31
C VAL A 97 16.02 -1.17 0.33
N GLU A 98 17.19 -1.04 -0.29
CA GLU A 98 17.74 -2.11 -1.11
C GLU A 98 18.07 -3.33 -0.25
N TYR A 99 17.84 -4.52 -0.81
CA TYR A 99 18.24 -5.78 -0.22
C TYR A 99 18.71 -6.73 -1.32
N ASP A 100 19.42 -7.78 -0.92
CA ASP A 100 19.88 -8.80 -1.85
C ASP A 100 18.72 -9.70 -2.30
N VAL A 101 18.12 -9.33 -3.43
CA VAL A 101 17.05 -10.09 -4.08
C VAL A 101 17.55 -11.47 -4.50
N GLY A 102 18.81 -11.57 -4.95
CA GLY A 102 19.40 -12.84 -5.40
C GLY A 102 19.52 -13.84 -4.27
N GLU A 103 20.08 -13.41 -3.14
CA GLU A 103 20.22 -14.24 -1.94
C GLU A 103 18.87 -14.62 -1.35
N THR A 104 17.92 -13.68 -1.31
CA THR A 104 16.55 -13.95 -0.86
C THR A 104 15.89 -15.02 -1.71
N THR A 105 16.02 -14.94 -3.02
CA THR A 105 15.45 -15.92 -3.94
C THR A 105 16.12 -17.28 -3.84
N ARG A 106 17.45 -17.32 -3.71
CA ARG A 106 18.17 -18.58 -3.49
C ARG A 106 17.60 -19.32 -2.28
N LYS A 107 17.39 -18.62 -1.16
CA LYS A 107 16.78 -19.20 0.06
C LYS A 107 15.36 -19.70 -0.18
N ILE A 108 14.53 -18.96 -0.93
CA ILE A 108 13.15 -19.36 -1.25
C ILE A 108 13.12 -20.63 -2.10
N ILE A 109 14.01 -20.74 -3.10
CA ILE A 109 14.15 -21.93 -3.95
C ILE A 109 14.62 -23.13 -3.12
N GLU A 110 15.63 -22.94 -2.26
CA GLU A 110 16.15 -23.99 -1.38
C GLU A 110 15.11 -24.49 -0.37
N ALA A 111 14.19 -23.62 0.06
CA ALA A 111 13.06 -23.99 0.90
C ALA A 111 11.96 -24.75 0.14
N GLY A 112 12.09 -24.95 -1.17
CA GLY A 112 11.12 -25.66 -2.00
C GLY A 112 9.86 -24.86 -2.33
N VAL A 113 9.89 -23.52 -2.18
CA VAL A 113 8.76 -22.65 -2.52
C VAL A 113 8.76 -22.37 -4.02
N ALA A 114 7.61 -22.57 -4.65
CA ALA A 114 7.45 -22.34 -6.08
C ALA A 114 7.66 -20.86 -6.45
N VAL A 115 8.52 -20.61 -7.42
CA VAL A 115 8.99 -19.27 -7.83
C VAL A 115 7.93 -18.44 -8.56
N ASP A 116 6.89 -19.07 -9.10
CA ASP A 116 5.74 -18.42 -9.75
C ASP A 116 4.98 -17.48 -8.80
N ARG A 117 5.14 -17.67 -7.49
CA ARG A 117 4.55 -16.82 -6.45
C ARG A 117 5.33 -15.55 -6.18
N LEU A 118 6.50 -15.36 -6.80
CA LEU A 118 7.33 -14.16 -6.61
C LEU A 118 6.97 -13.10 -7.66
N TYR A 119 6.16 -12.11 -7.27
CA TYR A 119 5.68 -11.04 -8.14
C TYR A 119 6.80 -10.41 -8.99
N TYR A 120 7.92 -10.05 -8.36
CA TYR A 120 9.03 -9.39 -9.05
C TYR A 120 9.71 -10.28 -10.11
N TYR A 121 9.65 -11.60 -9.95
CA TYR A 121 10.25 -12.54 -10.90
C TYR A 121 9.42 -12.68 -12.18
N ARG A 122 8.09 -12.62 -12.10
CA ARG A 122 7.20 -12.71 -13.26
C ARG A 122 7.37 -11.58 -14.29
N LYS A 123 7.97 -10.45 -13.91
CA LYS A 123 8.17 -9.30 -14.81
C LYS A 123 9.57 -9.23 -15.43
N ARG A 124 10.52 -10.06 -14.99
CA ARG A 124 11.94 -9.92 -15.38
C ARG A 124 12.51 -11.14 -16.12
N PHE A 125 11.77 -12.25 -16.15
CA PHE A 125 12.04 -13.48 -16.89
C PHE A 125 10.74 -14.00 -17.50
#